data_AF-A0A1Q9HB78-F1
#
_entry.id   AF-A0A1Q9HB78-F1
#
_cell.length_a   1.000
_cell.length_b   1.000
_cell.length_c   1.000
_cell.angle_alpha   90.00
_cell.angle_beta   90.00
_cell.angle_gamma   90.00
#
_symmetry.space_group_name_H-M   'P 1'
#
loop_
_entity.id
_entity.type
_entity.pdbx_description
1 polymer ?
#
loop_
_entity_poly.entity_id
_entity_poly.type
_entity_poly.pdbx_seq_one_letter_code
_entity_poly.pdbx_strand_id
1 'polypeptide(L)'
;MKRIPALDSIRGLLLVIMTINHLFWISGGNSIIQMFSLQPLGQFGAAEGFILVSGFLAGAIYSRPHLSNSELRSKAWSRAWSIYKYHIVCLLIVFVWFALCVTYMPTSAEMLEVNLTSLVDAPWSSVLLSAALVNKPSYLEILPLYIMYMLLLPILIAAYRRGWMAMVLLSSVVVWAMSGHITDAVIIHLLPGAALQTGYFDPFAWQLLFIGASAVGYAANKGNFNWYSKWLTVAAGVTAAVILLMHHGFFLQWGIHQGVLYGLADKPELGWLRLLNIAVWAYLIAAVIKHRPNLLVFKPLSYIGRHSLQVFAWHTVMIYLMAPMLWAQRFNAHYEWLVFVCLASIWIPAWIREHSGGLSQLKRWSLGAGSAMTVGLMLSVVFRFEPAPQVVANTDGLAPLTIKVANIKGDGPIILLVYGEGDNLNGMPSIHAQGYSVSQATAGIRIDAIPVGKYAIFAYQDNDGNQRLTSGSNGLPTEGFGYSNNPALQGPPSMEQVQFSHPDKAHQTIQFWNF
;
A
#
# COMPACT_ATOMS: atom_id res chain seq x y z
N MET A 1 -20.86 -26.30 -4.14
CA MET A 1 -21.16 -24.86 -4.37
C MET A 1 -20.91 -24.47 -5.84
N LYS A 2 -21.87 -23.82 -6.50
CA LYS A 2 -21.69 -23.19 -7.83
C LYS A 2 -20.84 -21.91 -7.69
N ARG A 3 -20.19 -21.47 -8.77
CA ARG A 3 -19.38 -20.23 -8.78
C ARG A 3 -20.25 -19.02 -8.40
N ILE A 4 -19.70 -18.08 -7.62
CA ILE A 4 -20.39 -16.85 -7.18
C ILE A 4 -19.76 -15.64 -7.88
N PRO A 5 -20.39 -15.08 -8.95
CA PRO A 5 -19.81 -13.99 -9.74
C PRO A 5 -19.55 -12.70 -8.95
N ALA A 6 -20.31 -12.48 -7.86
CA ALA A 6 -20.10 -11.35 -6.95
C ALA A 6 -18.72 -11.41 -6.27
N LEU A 7 -18.25 -12.61 -5.87
CA LEU A 7 -16.92 -12.76 -5.26
C LEU A 7 -15.78 -12.50 -6.26
N ASP A 8 -15.99 -12.82 -7.54
CA ASP A 8 -15.04 -12.42 -8.58
C ASP A 8 -15.01 -10.89 -8.73
N SER A 9 -16.17 -10.22 -8.70
CA SER A 9 -16.25 -8.75 -8.79
C SER A 9 -15.60 -8.05 -7.60
N ILE A 10 -15.83 -8.56 -6.39
CA ILE A 10 -15.18 -8.06 -5.16
C ILE A 10 -13.65 -8.24 -5.25
N ARG A 11 -13.16 -9.40 -5.69
CA ARG A 11 -11.71 -9.59 -5.92
C ARG A 11 -11.14 -8.59 -6.92
N GLY A 12 -11.87 -8.32 -8.00
CA GLY A 12 -11.49 -7.29 -8.97
C GLY A 12 -11.43 -5.89 -8.35
N LEU A 13 -12.43 -5.53 -7.54
CA LEU A 13 -12.45 -4.24 -6.83
C LEU A 13 -11.24 -4.09 -5.91
N LEU A 14 -10.91 -5.14 -5.14
CA LEU A 14 -9.78 -5.14 -4.22
C LEU A 14 -8.45 -4.98 -4.96
N LEU A 15 -8.30 -5.58 -6.15
CA LEU A 15 -7.12 -5.38 -7.01
C LEU A 15 -7.01 -3.94 -7.52
N VAL A 16 -8.12 -3.32 -7.91
CA VAL A 16 -8.15 -1.91 -8.33
C VAL A 16 -7.72 -0.99 -7.17
N ILE A 17 -8.36 -1.13 -6.01
CA ILE A 17 -8.06 -0.33 -4.82
C ILE A 17 -6.59 -0.48 -4.41
N MET A 18 -6.08 -1.71 -4.38
CA MET A 18 -4.69 -1.99 -4.03
C MET A 18 -3.72 -1.38 -5.04
N THR A 19 -4.00 -1.50 -6.34
CA THR A 19 -3.15 -0.95 -7.40
C THR A 19 -3.05 0.57 -7.30
N ILE A 20 -4.18 1.26 -7.14
CA ILE A 20 -4.22 2.74 -6.99
C ILE A 20 -3.38 3.17 -5.79
N ASN A 21 -3.62 2.56 -4.61
CA ASN A 21 -2.90 2.95 -3.40
C ASN A 21 -1.39 2.68 -3.52
N HIS A 22 -0.98 1.53 -4.07
CA HIS A 22 0.44 1.23 -4.26
C HIS A 22 1.10 2.18 -5.25
N LEU A 23 0.42 2.60 -6.33
CA LEU A 23 0.94 3.56 -7.30
C LEU A 23 1.23 4.92 -6.66
N PHE A 24 0.29 5.44 -5.85
CA PHE A 24 0.50 6.69 -5.13
C PHE A 24 1.61 6.57 -4.08
N TRP A 25 1.57 5.53 -3.24
CA TRP A 25 2.55 5.35 -2.17
C TRP A 25 3.97 5.14 -2.68
N ILE A 26 4.16 4.26 -3.67
CA ILE A 26 5.50 3.99 -4.18
C ILE A 26 6.08 5.26 -4.79
N SER A 27 5.28 6.06 -5.50
CA SER A 27 5.77 7.29 -6.13
C SER A 27 5.74 8.54 -5.23
N GLY A 28 5.41 8.39 -3.94
CA GLY A 28 5.31 9.51 -3.00
C GLY A 28 4.28 10.57 -3.40
N GLY A 29 3.33 10.23 -4.27
CA GLY A 29 2.24 11.12 -4.66
C GLY A 29 1.03 10.99 -3.75
N ASN A 30 0.18 12.01 -3.78
CA ASN A 30 -1.07 12.07 -3.04
C ASN A 30 -2.22 12.40 -4.01
N SER A 31 -3.43 11.97 -3.66
CA SER A 31 -4.63 12.34 -4.42
C SER A 31 -5.87 12.29 -3.55
N ILE A 32 -6.86 13.12 -3.88
CA ILE A 32 -8.20 13.09 -3.29
C ILE A 32 -8.88 11.72 -3.45
N ILE A 33 -8.49 10.96 -4.48
CA ILE A 33 -8.96 9.59 -4.72
C ILE A 33 -8.62 8.68 -3.54
N GLN A 34 -7.48 8.92 -2.86
CA GLN A 34 -7.08 8.13 -1.70
C GLN A 34 -8.04 8.26 -0.52
N MET A 35 -8.87 9.32 -0.44
CA MET A 35 -9.95 9.38 0.55
C MET A 35 -11.00 8.28 0.37
N PHE A 36 -11.14 7.75 -0.85
CA PHE A 36 -12.10 6.71 -1.21
C PHE A 36 -11.45 5.34 -1.50
N SER A 37 -10.13 5.28 -1.68
CA SER A 37 -9.41 4.02 -1.87
C SER A 37 -8.64 3.57 -0.62
N LEU A 38 -8.26 4.48 0.28
CA LEU A 38 -7.54 4.14 1.49
C LEU A 38 -8.51 3.82 2.64
N GLN A 39 -8.72 2.53 2.88
CA GLN A 39 -9.58 2.03 3.97
C GLN A 39 -11.01 2.65 3.96
N PRO A 40 -11.74 2.61 2.82
CA PRO A 40 -12.97 3.38 2.63
C PRO A 40 -14.15 3.01 3.52
N LEU A 41 -14.06 1.87 4.21
CA LEU A 41 -15.14 1.31 5.03
C LEU A 41 -14.74 1.24 6.52
N GLY A 42 -13.82 2.10 6.96
CA GLY A 42 -13.28 2.13 8.31
C GLY A 42 -11.89 1.50 8.37
N GLN A 43 -11.48 0.97 9.52
CA GLN A 43 -10.10 0.55 9.80
C GLN A 43 -9.64 -0.79 9.15
N PHE A 44 -9.95 -1.07 7.88
CA PHE A 44 -9.39 -2.23 7.13
C PHE A 44 -9.07 -1.89 5.66
N GLY A 45 -8.09 -2.57 5.07
CA GLY A 45 -7.65 -2.36 3.69
C GLY A 45 -8.06 -3.44 2.69
N ALA A 46 -7.61 -3.27 1.43
CA ALA A 46 -7.89 -4.22 0.35
C ALA A 46 -7.19 -5.59 0.55
N ALA A 47 -6.07 -5.63 1.27
CA ALA A 47 -5.32 -6.86 1.50
C ALA A 47 -6.11 -7.85 2.37
N GLU A 48 -6.74 -7.37 3.44
CA GLU A 48 -7.57 -8.15 4.37
C GLU A 48 -8.75 -8.76 3.63
N GLY A 49 -9.46 -7.95 2.83
CA GLY A 49 -10.54 -8.44 1.96
C GLY A 49 -10.07 -9.49 0.97
N PHE A 50 -8.88 -9.33 0.40
CA PHE A 50 -8.34 -10.25 -0.60
C PHE A 50 -7.97 -11.61 0.01
N ILE A 51 -7.36 -11.62 1.19
CA ILE A 51 -7.04 -12.84 1.95
C ILE A 51 -8.33 -13.52 2.45
N LEU A 52 -9.31 -12.76 2.95
CA LEU A 52 -10.58 -13.30 3.42
C LEU A 52 -11.35 -14.00 2.30
N VAL A 53 -11.52 -13.35 1.14
CA VAL A 53 -12.21 -13.98 -0.01
C VAL A 53 -11.41 -15.21 -0.49
N SER A 54 -10.08 -15.14 -0.49
CA SER A 54 -9.22 -16.27 -0.88
C SER A 54 -9.35 -17.46 0.07
N GLY A 55 -9.38 -17.22 1.39
CA GLY A 55 -9.60 -18.24 2.41
C GLY A 55 -10.99 -18.88 2.29
N PHE A 56 -12.04 -18.06 2.12
CA PHE A 56 -13.40 -18.57 1.91
C PHE A 56 -13.50 -19.47 0.67
N LEU A 57 -12.97 -19.02 -0.48
CA LEU A 57 -12.97 -19.82 -1.70
C LEU A 57 -12.12 -21.08 -1.56
N ALA A 58 -10.96 -21.00 -0.89
CA ALA A 58 -10.13 -22.16 -0.59
C ALA A 58 -10.91 -23.20 0.22
N GLY A 59 -11.53 -22.78 1.33
CA GLY A 59 -12.41 -23.61 2.15
C GLY A 59 -13.52 -24.26 1.34
N ALA A 60 -14.25 -23.49 0.53
CA ALA A 60 -15.41 -23.97 -0.21
C ALA A 60 -15.07 -24.87 -1.42
N ILE A 61 -13.95 -24.63 -2.10
CA ILE A 61 -13.58 -25.38 -3.31
C ILE A 61 -12.86 -26.68 -2.95
N TYR A 62 -11.92 -26.61 -2.00
CA TYR A 62 -11.03 -27.73 -1.67
C TYR A 62 -11.66 -28.73 -0.71
N SER A 63 -12.75 -28.38 -0.04
CA SER A 63 -13.48 -29.28 0.87
C SER A 63 -14.62 -30.06 0.23
N ARG A 64 -14.85 -29.93 -1.08
CA ARG A 64 -15.97 -30.59 -1.77
C ARG A 64 -16.02 -32.11 -1.45
N PRO A 65 -17.21 -32.70 -1.24
CA PRO A 65 -17.34 -34.07 -0.72
C PRO A 65 -16.62 -35.15 -1.56
N HIS A 66 -16.61 -34.95 -2.87
CA HIS A 66 -16.00 -35.85 -3.86
C HIS A 66 -14.47 -35.68 -4.02
N LEU A 67 -13.82 -34.82 -3.22
CA LEU A 67 -12.35 -34.69 -3.21
C LEU A 67 -11.74 -35.51 -2.07
N SER A 68 -10.96 -36.53 -2.39
CA SER A 68 -10.15 -37.25 -1.39
C SER A 68 -9.06 -36.35 -0.77
N ASN A 69 -8.51 -36.73 0.38
CA ASN A 69 -7.43 -35.98 1.02
C ASN A 69 -6.15 -35.94 0.15
N SER A 70 -5.90 -37.00 -0.64
CA SER A 70 -4.74 -37.05 -1.54
C SER A 70 -4.89 -36.09 -2.72
N GLU A 71 -6.06 -36.08 -3.37
CA GLU A 71 -6.36 -35.15 -4.46
C GLU A 71 -6.38 -33.69 -4.00
N LEU A 72 -6.94 -33.44 -2.81
CA LEU A 72 -6.90 -32.15 -2.12
C LEU A 72 -5.45 -31.67 -1.99
N ARG A 73 -4.57 -32.49 -1.40
CA ARG A 73 -3.15 -32.16 -1.20
C ARG A 73 -2.48 -31.85 -2.53
N SER A 74 -2.66 -32.71 -3.53
CA SER A 74 -2.09 -32.52 -4.88
C SER A 74 -2.55 -31.20 -5.50
N LYS A 75 -3.85 -30.89 -5.48
CA LYS A 75 -4.40 -29.65 -6.04
C LYS A 75 -3.96 -28.41 -5.26
N ALA A 76 -3.88 -28.48 -3.94
CA ALA A 76 -3.47 -27.36 -3.09
C ALA A 76 -1.98 -27.04 -3.28
N TRP A 77 -1.12 -28.06 -3.27
CA TRP A 77 0.32 -27.89 -3.51
C TRP A 77 0.62 -27.48 -4.95
N SER A 78 -0.09 -28.03 -5.94
CA SER A 78 0.02 -27.54 -7.34
C SER A 78 -0.34 -26.05 -7.44
N ARG A 79 -1.37 -25.62 -6.70
CA ARG A 79 -1.75 -24.21 -6.62
C ARG A 79 -0.69 -23.37 -5.92
N ALA A 80 -0.17 -23.81 -4.77
CA ALA A 80 0.92 -23.15 -4.06
C ALA A 80 2.16 -22.99 -4.96
N TRP A 81 2.55 -24.06 -5.67
CA TRP A 81 3.65 -24.04 -6.64
C TRP A 81 3.40 -23.07 -7.80
N SER A 82 2.17 -22.99 -8.30
CA SER A 82 1.82 -22.00 -9.31
C SER A 82 2.05 -20.58 -8.78
N ILE A 83 1.63 -20.27 -7.56
CA ILE A 83 1.80 -18.94 -6.96
C ILE A 83 3.28 -18.66 -6.73
N TYR A 84 4.04 -19.64 -6.23
CA TYR A 84 5.49 -19.55 -6.04
C TYR A 84 6.22 -19.19 -7.33
N LYS A 85 5.87 -19.81 -8.47
CA LYS A 85 6.46 -19.43 -9.77
C LYS A 85 6.18 -17.98 -10.14
N TYR A 86 4.96 -17.47 -9.92
CA TYR A 86 4.66 -16.05 -10.15
C TYR A 86 5.49 -15.15 -9.23
N HIS A 87 5.63 -15.53 -7.95
CA HIS A 87 6.44 -14.80 -6.98
C HIS A 87 7.92 -14.70 -7.41
N ILE A 88 8.54 -15.82 -7.79
CA ILE A 88 9.93 -15.83 -8.28
C ILE A 88 10.10 -14.97 -9.53
N VAL A 89 9.14 -15.02 -10.47
CA VAL A 89 9.19 -14.15 -11.65
C VAL A 89 9.09 -12.67 -11.28
N CYS A 90 8.22 -12.30 -10.33
CA CYS A 90 8.11 -10.92 -9.85
C CYS A 90 9.42 -10.45 -9.19
N LEU A 91 10.00 -11.27 -8.31
CA LEU A 91 11.28 -10.98 -7.66
C LEU A 91 12.40 -10.77 -8.69
N LEU A 92 12.53 -11.69 -9.65
CA LEU A 92 13.54 -11.60 -10.70
C LEU A 92 13.42 -10.26 -11.45
N ILE A 93 12.22 -9.90 -11.90
CA ILE A 93 12.00 -8.67 -12.67
C ILE A 93 12.32 -7.43 -11.82
N VAL A 94 11.83 -7.38 -10.58
CA VAL A 94 12.05 -6.22 -9.69
C VAL A 94 13.53 -6.07 -9.33
N PHE A 95 14.22 -7.16 -9.02
CA PHE A 95 15.64 -7.11 -8.66
C PHE A 95 16.53 -6.75 -9.85
N VAL A 96 16.24 -7.29 -11.04
CA VAL A 96 16.94 -6.89 -12.28
C VAL A 96 16.68 -5.42 -12.57
N TRP A 97 15.43 -4.95 -12.44
CA TRP A 97 15.10 -3.54 -12.62
C TRP A 97 15.85 -2.63 -11.65
N PHE A 98 15.89 -3.00 -10.36
CA PHE A 98 16.62 -2.24 -9.36
C PHE A 98 18.13 -2.20 -9.67
N ALA A 99 18.73 -3.32 -10.08
CA ALA A 99 20.14 -3.35 -10.49
C ALA A 99 20.42 -2.43 -11.70
N LEU A 100 19.47 -2.34 -12.65
CA LEU A 100 19.55 -1.39 -13.76
C LEU A 100 19.45 0.06 -13.26
N CYS A 101 18.55 0.35 -12.32
CA CYS A 101 18.46 1.68 -11.71
C CYS A 101 19.75 2.06 -10.98
N VAL A 102 20.35 1.17 -10.18
CA VAL A 102 21.63 1.43 -9.51
C VAL A 102 22.72 1.80 -10.51
N THR A 103 22.74 1.14 -11.67
CA THR A 103 23.78 1.35 -12.69
C THR A 103 23.55 2.60 -13.54
N TYR A 104 22.30 2.87 -13.95
CA TYR A 104 21.99 3.87 -14.98
C TYR A 104 21.13 5.04 -14.48
N MET A 105 20.50 4.93 -13.31
CA MET A 105 19.54 5.89 -12.75
C MET A 105 19.68 6.01 -11.21
N PRO A 106 20.84 6.44 -10.69
CA PRO A 106 21.16 6.37 -9.26
C PRO A 106 20.12 7.06 -8.36
N THR A 107 19.61 8.23 -8.75
CA THR A 107 18.55 8.92 -7.99
C THR A 107 17.24 8.11 -7.92
N SER A 108 16.94 7.32 -8.95
CA SER A 108 15.78 6.42 -8.93
C SER A 108 16.03 5.19 -8.06
N ALA A 109 17.29 4.73 -7.98
CA ALA A 109 17.67 3.64 -7.08
C ALA A 109 17.52 4.05 -5.61
N GLU A 110 18.01 5.23 -5.21
CA GLU A 110 17.86 5.75 -3.84
C GLU A 110 16.38 5.79 -3.40
N MET A 111 15.49 6.20 -4.31
CA MET A 111 14.06 6.25 -4.05
C MET A 111 13.44 4.84 -3.89
N LEU A 112 13.92 3.86 -4.66
CA LEU A 112 13.44 2.47 -4.59
C LEU A 112 14.05 1.69 -3.42
N GLU A 113 15.23 2.08 -2.94
CA GLU A 113 15.99 1.41 -1.88
C GLU A 113 15.19 1.25 -0.59
N VAL A 114 14.35 2.23 -0.22
CA VAL A 114 13.47 2.14 0.97
C VAL A 114 12.56 0.91 0.95
N ASN A 115 12.25 0.38 -0.24
CA ASN A 115 11.43 -0.80 -0.43
C ASN A 115 12.24 -2.10 -0.59
N LEU A 116 13.57 -1.99 -0.72
CA LEU A 116 14.50 -3.05 -1.10
C LEU A 116 15.78 -3.04 -0.24
N THR A 117 15.73 -2.53 1.00
CA THR A 117 16.90 -2.30 1.87
C THR A 117 17.79 -3.53 2.02
N SER A 118 17.20 -4.70 2.34
CA SER A 118 17.94 -5.96 2.44
C SER A 118 18.71 -6.35 1.18
N LEU A 119 18.22 -5.95 0.00
CA LEU A 119 18.89 -6.23 -1.28
C LEU A 119 20.14 -5.35 -1.47
N VAL A 120 20.14 -4.12 -0.96
CA VAL A 120 21.31 -3.23 -0.98
C VAL A 120 22.36 -3.74 0.01
N ASP A 121 21.95 -4.05 1.24
CA ASP A 121 22.85 -4.46 2.31
C ASP A 121 23.53 -5.81 2.04
N ALA A 122 22.77 -6.80 1.57
CA ALA A 122 23.27 -8.16 1.36
C ALA A 122 22.60 -8.86 0.16
N PRO A 123 22.98 -8.50 -1.09
CA PRO A 123 22.26 -8.89 -2.31
C PRO A 123 22.03 -10.39 -2.46
N TRP A 124 23.08 -11.20 -2.29
CA TRP A 124 22.99 -12.65 -2.48
C TRP A 124 22.14 -13.33 -1.41
N SER A 125 22.29 -12.92 -0.16
CA SER A 125 21.49 -13.45 0.94
C SER A 125 20.02 -13.06 0.79
N SER A 126 19.74 -11.80 0.41
CA SER A 126 18.40 -11.28 0.18
C SER A 126 17.71 -12.04 -0.95
N VAL A 127 18.39 -12.33 -2.07
CA VAL A 127 17.85 -13.14 -3.17
C VAL A 127 17.47 -14.55 -2.69
N LEU A 128 18.37 -15.23 -2.00
CA LEU A 128 18.15 -16.60 -1.51
C LEU A 128 17.04 -16.66 -0.46
N LEU A 129 17.05 -15.74 0.51
CA LEU A 129 16.05 -15.66 1.58
C LEU A 129 14.70 -15.20 1.06
N SER A 130 14.65 -14.38 0.01
CA SER A 130 13.39 -14.00 -0.66
C SER A 130 12.80 -15.18 -1.43
N ALA A 131 13.64 -15.95 -2.13
CA ALA A 131 13.20 -17.20 -2.74
C ALA A 131 12.73 -18.23 -1.70
N ALA A 132 13.34 -18.25 -0.51
CA ALA A 132 12.91 -19.07 0.62
C ALA A 132 11.67 -18.53 1.37
N LEU A 133 11.10 -17.39 0.95
CA LEU A 133 9.95 -16.71 1.57
C LEU A 133 10.22 -16.13 2.98
N VAL A 134 11.49 -16.03 3.39
CA VAL A 134 11.91 -15.48 4.68
C VAL A 134 12.08 -13.97 4.58
N ASN A 135 12.83 -13.49 3.58
CA ASN A 135 12.93 -12.07 3.28
C ASN A 135 11.75 -11.65 2.38
N LYS A 136 11.02 -10.62 2.79
CA LYS A 136 9.76 -10.20 2.15
C LYS A 136 9.83 -8.70 1.85
N PRO A 137 10.38 -8.31 0.69
CA PRO A 137 10.43 -6.90 0.29
C PRO A 137 9.05 -6.27 0.18
N SER A 138 8.97 -4.95 0.37
CA SER A 138 7.70 -4.21 0.36
C SER A 138 6.90 -4.48 -0.91
N TYR A 139 5.57 -4.59 -0.76
CA TYR A 139 4.60 -4.90 -1.84
C TYR A 139 4.68 -6.30 -2.46
N LEU A 140 5.73 -7.10 -2.18
CA LEU A 140 5.91 -8.46 -2.71
C LEU A 140 5.42 -9.55 -1.75
N GLU A 141 4.80 -9.17 -0.64
CA GLU A 141 4.65 -9.97 0.58
C GLU A 141 3.37 -10.83 0.62
N ILE A 142 2.32 -10.40 -0.08
CA ILE A 142 1.02 -11.11 -0.10
C ILE A 142 1.16 -12.48 -0.78
N LEU A 143 2.03 -12.61 -1.79
CA LEU A 143 2.26 -13.90 -2.46
C LEU A 143 2.91 -14.93 -1.51
N PRO A 144 4.02 -14.63 -0.81
CA PRO A 144 4.56 -15.47 0.27
C PRO A 144 3.51 -15.93 1.27
N LEU A 145 2.72 -15.00 1.83
CA LEU A 145 1.65 -15.34 2.78
C LEU A 145 0.67 -16.36 2.18
N TYR A 146 0.20 -16.11 0.96
CA TYR A 146 -0.74 -17.00 0.31
C TYR A 146 -0.15 -18.37 -0.03
N ILE A 147 1.15 -18.45 -0.37
CA ILE A 147 1.86 -19.72 -0.55
C ILE A 147 1.87 -20.51 0.76
N MET A 148 2.27 -19.87 1.87
CA MET A 148 2.30 -20.51 3.20
C MET A 148 0.92 -21.06 3.59
N TYR A 149 -0.15 -20.27 3.41
CA TYR A 149 -1.50 -20.69 3.78
C TYR A 149 -2.08 -21.76 2.84
N MET A 150 -1.74 -21.73 1.55
CA MET A 150 -2.13 -22.79 0.62
C MET A 150 -1.39 -24.11 0.89
N LEU A 151 -0.16 -24.07 1.40
CA LEU A 151 0.57 -25.26 1.86
C LEU A 151 -0.05 -25.85 3.13
N LEU A 152 -0.56 -24.99 4.03
CA LEU A 152 -1.25 -25.38 5.26
C LEU A 152 -2.66 -25.94 5.01
N LEU A 153 -3.34 -25.47 3.95
CA LEU A 153 -4.75 -25.78 3.65
C LEU A 153 -5.12 -27.29 3.71
N PRO A 154 -4.34 -28.24 3.16
CA PRO A 154 -4.69 -29.66 3.24
C PRO A 154 -4.85 -30.17 4.67
N ILE A 155 -3.99 -29.69 5.58
CA ILE A 155 -4.01 -30.04 7.01
C ILE A 155 -5.28 -29.47 7.65
N LEU A 156 -5.62 -28.21 7.36
CA LEU A 156 -6.83 -27.56 7.87
C LEU A 156 -8.09 -28.30 7.44
N ILE A 157 -8.24 -28.59 6.15
CA ILE A 157 -9.43 -29.29 5.64
C ILE A 157 -9.51 -30.72 6.20
N ALA A 158 -8.38 -31.42 6.35
CA ALA A 158 -8.35 -32.74 6.99
C ALA A 158 -8.81 -32.66 8.47
N ALA A 159 -8.37 -31.65 9.21
CA ALA A 159 -8.82 -31.41 10.58
C ALA A 159 -10.32 -31.06 10.64
N TYR A 160 -10.83 -30.22 9.73
CA TYR A 160 -12.25 -29.89 9.66
C TYR A 160 -13.12 -31.13 9.38
N ARG A 161 -12.68 -32.01 8.47
CA ARG A 161 -13.34 -33.30 8.16
C ARG A 161 -13.39 -34.24 9.36
N ARG A 162 -12.39 -34.19 10.25
CA ARG A 162 -12.35 -34.94 11.52
C ARG A 162 -13.17 -34.31 12.64
N GLY A 163 -13.83 -33.17 12.40
CA GLY A 163 -14.61 -32.46 13.42
C GLY A 163 -13.81 -31.51 14.29
N TRP A 164 -12.51 -31.30 14.01
CA TRP A 164 -11.61 -30.46 14.82
C TRP A 164 -11.68 -28.96 14.48
N MET A 165 -12.71 -28.51 13.78
CA MET A 165 -12.83 -27.13 13.29
C MET A 165 -12.75 -26.10 14.44
N ALA A 166 -13.41 -26.35 15.57
CA ALA A 166 -13.36 -25.46 16.72
C ALA A 166 -11.96 -25.38 17.34
N MET A 167 -11.26 -26.50 17.45
CA MET A 167 -9.88 -26.55 17.96
C MET A 167 -8.93 -25.79 17.04
N VAL A 168 -9.05 -25.97 15.71
CA VAL A 168 -8.24 -25.22 14.73
C VAL A 168 -8.47 -23.71 14.85
N LEU A 169 -9.73 -23.27 14.98
CA LEU A 169 -10.05 -21.85 15.15
C LEU A 169 -9.51 -21.30 16.47
N LEU A 170 -9.63 -22.05 17.57
CA LEU A 170 -9.08 -21.64 18.86
C LEU A 170 -7.54 -21.52 18.79
N SER A 171 -6.86 -22.51 18.22
CA SER A 171 -5.41 -22.46 18.01
C SER A 171 -5.01 -21.27 17.13
N SER A 172 -5.78 -20.99 16.08
CA SER A 172 -5.56 -19.82 15.21
C SER A 172 -5.68 -18.50 15.96
N VAL A 173 -6.66 -18.37 16.86
CA VAL A 173 -6.80 -17.19 17.73
C VAL A 173 -5.63 -17.07 18.71
N VAL A 174 -5.17 -18.18 19.29
CA VAL A 174 -3.99 -18.18 20.19
C VAL A 174 -2.74 -17.73 19.44
N VAL A 175 -2.50 -18.25 18.23
CA VAL A 175 -1.35 -17.84 17.41
C VAL A 175 -1.43 -16.35 17.06
N TRP A 176 -2.60 -15.83 16.74
CA TRP A 176 -2.79 -14.39 16.51
C TRP A 176 -2.55 -13.56 17.78
N ALA A 177 -3.08 -13.98 18.93
CA ALA A 177 -2.88 -13.26 20.20
C ALA A 177 -1.40 -13.23 20.63
N MET A 178 -0.62 -14.24 20.23
CA MET A 178 0.81 -14.33 20.50
C MET A 178 1.69 -13.70 19.41
N SER A 179 1.10 -13.24 18.30
CA SER A 179 1.85 -12.80 17.11
C SER A 179 2.80 -11.63 17.40
N GLY A 180 2.32 -10.58 18.09
CA GLY A 180 3.14 -9.44 18.51
C GLY A 180 4.29 -9.77 19.50
N HIS A 181 4.34 -10.98 20.05
CA HIS A 181 5.49 -11.45 20.84
C HIS A 181 6.59 -12.10 19.99
N ILE A 182 6.28 -12.52 18.77
CA ILE A 182 7.23 -13.08 17.81
C ILE A 182 7.86 -11.92 17.04
N THR A 183 8.69 -11.14 17.72
CA THR A 183 9.31 -9.95 17.13
C THR A 183 10.37 -10.30 16.10
N ASP A 184 10.62 -9.37 15.17
CA ASP A 184 11.72 -9.46 14.20
C ASP A 184 13.06 -9.76 14.86
N ALA A 185 13.28 -9.25 16.08
CA ALA A 185 14.48 -9.49 16.86
C ALA A 185 14.71 -10.98 17.15
N VAL A 186 13.65 -11.75 17.41
CA VAL A 186 13.73 -13.21 17.63
C VAL A 186 14.14 -13.90 16.34
N ILE A 187 13.59 -13.51 15.20
CA ILE A 187 13.90 -14.11 13.89
C ILE A 187 15.32 -13.74 13.44
N ILE A 188 15.71 -12.48 13.61
CA ILE A 188 17.06 -11.98 13.31
C ILE A 188 18.11 -12.68 14.19
N HIS A 189 17.78 -12.97 15.46
CA HIS A 189 18.68 -13.73 16.33
C HIS A 189 18.91 -15.18 15.85
N LEU A 190 17.93 -15.79 15.18
CA LEU A 190 18.07 -17.13 14.59
C LEU A 190 18.89 -17.14 13.29
N LEU A 191 19.07 -15.99 12.65
CA LEU A 191 19.85 -15.81 11.42
C LEU A 191 20.86 -14.66 11.57
N PRO A 192 21.84 -14.78 12.49
CA PRO A 192 22.75 -13.68 12.80
C PRO A 192 23.57 -13.28 11.56
N GLY A 193 23.62 -11.97 11.29
CA GLY A 193 24.34 -11.40 10.14
C GLY A 193 23.58 -11.38 8.81
N ALA A 194 22.34 -11.87 8.77
CA ALA A 194 21.47 -11.68 7.61
C ALA A 194 20.78 -10.30 7.68
N ALA A 195 20.96 -9.46 6.65
CA ALA A 195 20.12 -8.29 6.46
C ALA A 195 18.71 -8.77 6.07
N LEU A 196 17.80 -8.78 7.06
CA LEU A 196 16.48 -9.41 6.92
C LEU A 196 15.38 -8.36 7.01
N GLN A 197 14.51 -8.37 6.01
CA GLN A 197 13.22 -7.70 6.04
C GLN A 197 12.15 -8.78 6.19
N THR A 198 11.64 -8.97 7.41
CA THR A 198 10.60 -9.96 7.75
C THR A 198 9.25 -9.65 7.11
N GLY A 199 9.08 -8.43 6.61
CA GLY A 199 7.88 -7.95 5.91
C GLY A 199 6.94 -7.16 6.83
N TYR A 200 6.16 -6.28 6.23
CA TYR A 200 5.10 -5.50 6.84
C TYR A 200 3.94 -6.34 7.39
N PHE A 201 3.65 -7.50 6.81
CA PHE A 201 2.54 -8.35 7.25
C PHE A 201 3.01 -9.55 8.07
N ASP A 202 2.57 -9.64 9.32
CA ASP A 202 2.89 -10.77 10.19
C ASP A 202 2.14 -12.05 9.74
N PRO A 203 2.84 -13.11 9.30
CA PRO A 203 2.19 -14.37 8.92
C PRO A 203 1.39 -15.05 10.03
N PHE A 204 1.78 -14.86 11.30
CA PHE A 204 1.13 -15.45 12.49
C PHE A 204 -0.16 -14.73 12.85
N ALA A 205 -0.24 -13.42 12.60
CA ALA A 205 -1.48 -12.67 12.71
C ALA A 205 -2.41 -12.98 11.53
N TRP A 206 -1.91 -12.86 10.30
CA TRP A 206 -2.70 -12.91 9.08
C TRP A 206 -3.31 -14.28 8.77
N GLN A 207 -2.78 -15.36 9.37
CA GLN A 207 -3.38 -16.68 9.22
C GLN A 207 -4.79 -16.72 9.79
N LEU A 208 -5.15 -15.89 10.79
CA LEU A 208 -6.47 -15.86 11.38
C LEU A 208 -7.57 -15.54 10.35
N LEU A 209 -7.32 -14.57 9.46
CA LEU A 209 -8.25 -14.23 8.37
C LEU A 209 -8.44 -15.42 7.42
N PHE A 210 -7.33 -16.05 7.01
CA PHE A 210 -7.37 -17.16 6.07
C PHE A 210 -8.04 -18.41 6.67
N ILE A 211 -7.63 -18.80 7.88
CA ILE A 211 -8.16 -19.98 8.58
C ILE A 211 -9.63 -19.75 8.90
N GLY A 212 -10.00 -18.61 9.49
CA GLY A 212 -11.39 -18.25 9.78
C GLY A 212 -12.27 -18.30 8.54
N ALA A 213 -11.86 -17.64 7.45
CA ALA A 213 -12.60 -17.67 6.20
C ALA A 213 -12.67 -19.08 5.58
N SER A 214 -11.59 -19.87 5.65
CA SER A 214 -11.58 -21.25 5.15
C SER A 214 -12.51 -22.17 5.93
N ALA A 215 -12.65 -21.98 7.24
CA ALA A 215 -13.60 -22.71 8.08
C ALA A 215 -15.04 -22.37 7.68
N VAL A 216 -15.35 -21.09 7.45
CA VAL A 216 -16.66 -20.65 6.93
C VAL A 216 -16.91 -21.23 5.53
N GLY A 217 -15.91 -21.21 4.65
CA GLY A 217 -16.00 -21.82 3.31
C GLY A 217 -16.24 -23.33 3.35
N TYR A 218 -15.57 -24.03 4.26
CA TYR A 218 -15.80 -25.46 4.54
C TYR A 218 -17.23 -25.71 5.04
N ALA A 219 -17.70 -24.92 6.01
CA ALA A 219 -19.03 -25.03 6.58
C ALA A 219 -20.12 -24.73 5.54
N ALA A 220 -19.89 -23.80 4.61
CA ALA A 220 -20.82 -23.44 3.54
C ALA A 220 -21.10 -24.58 2.53
N ASN A 221 -20.32 -25.67 2.54
CA ASN A 221 -20.65 -26.89 1.79
C ASN A 221 -21.62 -27.82 2.53
N LYS A 222 -21.91 -27.58 3.83
CA LYS A 222 -22.87 -28.36 4.62
C LYS A 222 -24.27 -27.77 4.46
N GLY A 223 -25.25 -28.62 4.14
CA GLY A 223 -26.63 -28.19 3.86
C GLY A 223 -27.36 -27.55 5.05
N ASN A 224 -26.88 -27.77 6.27
CA ASN A 224 -27.46 -27.23 7.51
C ASN A 224 -26.74 -25.98 8.06
N PHE A 225 -25.82 -25.39 7.29
CA PHE A 225 -25.06 -24.22 7.76
C PHE A 225 -25.91 -22.96 7.74
N ASN A 226 -26.58 -22.67 8.86
CA ASN A 226 -27.35 -21.44 9.05
C ASN A 226 -26.49 -20.35 9.72
N TRP A 227 -25.92 -19.48 8.89
CA TRP A 227 -25.06 -18.38 9.35
C TRP A 227 -25.79 -17.04 9.45
N TYR A 228 -26.96 -16.90 8.82
CA TYR A 228 -27.65 -15.62 8.69
C TYR A 228 -28.66 -15.41 9.82
N SER A 229 -28.60 -14.24 10.46
CA SER A 229 -29.59 -13.79 11.43
C SER A 229 -29.92 -12.31 11.20
N LYS A 230 -31.21 -11.95 11.24
CA LYS A 230 -31.67 -10.55 11.10
C LYS A 230 -31.08 -9.66 12.18
N TRP A 231 -31.12 -10.12 13.44
CA TRP A 231 -30.57 -9.37 14.58
C TRP A 231 -29.05 -9.24 14.49
N LEU A 232 -28.35 -10.28 14.02
CA LEU A 232 -26.92 -10.21 13.77
C LEU A 232 -26.60 -9.20 12.64
N THR A 233 -27.45 -9.10 11.61
CA THR A 233 -27.32 -8.09 10.55
C THR A 233 -27.53 -6.68 11.07
N VAL A 234 -28.51 -6.45 11.93
CA VAL A 234 -28.71 -5.14 12.57
C VAL A 234 -27.50 -4.79 13.44
N ALA A 235 -27.05 -5.72 14.30
CA ALA A 235 -25.88 -5.52 15.15
C ALA A 235 -24.62 -5.22 14.33
N ALA A 236 -24.34 -6.02 13.28
CA ALA A 236 -23.22 -5.79 12.39
C ALA A 236 -23.30 -4.43 11.66
N GLY A 237 -24.49 -4.02 11.24
CA GLY A 237 -24.72 -2.71 10.62
C GLY A 237 -24.44 -1.55 11.59
N VAL A 238 -24.92 -1.65 12.83
CA VAL A 238 -24.64 -0.66 13.88
C VAL A 238 -23.14 -0.61 14.18
N THR A 239 -22.49 -1.75 14.38
CA THR A 239 -21.04 -1.81 14.64
C THR A 239 -20.24 -1.20 13.49
N ALA A 240 -20.57 -1.54 12.23
CA ALA A 240 -19.90 -0.97 11.06
C ALA A 240 -20.09 0.56 10.98
N ALA A 241 -21.30 1.06 11.27
CA ALA A 241 -21.59 2.49 11.30
C ALA A 241 -20.80 3.21 12.41
N VAL A 242 -20.73 2.64 13.61
CA VAL A 242 -19.95 3.21 14.73
C VAL A 242 -18.46 3.26 14.37
N ILE A 243 -17.90 2.19 13.80
CA ILE A 243 -16.50 2.18 13.36
C ILE A 243 -16.24 3.19 12.26
N LEU A 244 -17.17 3.35 11.31
CA LEU A 244 -17.06 4.36 10.26
C LEU A 244 -17.10 5.78 10.82
N LEU A 245 -17.99 6.06 11.77
CA LEU A 245 -18.05 7.35 12.47
C LEU A 245 -16.76 7.65 13.26
N MET A 246 -16.22 6.65 13.97
CA MET A 246 -14.90 6.76 14.61
C MET A 246 -13.81 7.08 13.57
N HIS A 247 -13.79 6.36 12.46
CA HIS A 247 -12.83 6.55 11.38
C HIS A 247 -12.94 7.94 10.71
N HIS A 248 -14.10 8.59 10.72
CA HIS A 248 -14.24 9.96 10.21
C HIS A 248 -14.17 11.04 11.30
N GLY A 249 -13.67 10.70 12.50
CA GLY A 249 -13.41 11.68 13.55
C GLY A 249 -14.64 12.19 14.28
N PHE A 250 -15.80 11.54 14.15
CA PHE A 250 -17.04 11.96 14.82
C PHE A 250 -16.90 12.00 16.35
N PHE A 251 -16.00 11.19 16.91
CA PHE A 251 -15.78 11.05 18.35
C PHE A 251 -14.47 11.69 18.84
N LEU A 252 -13.91 12.65 18.08
CA LEU A 252 -12.68 13.37 18.45
C LEU A 252 -12.79 14.05 19.82
N GLN A 253 -13.94 14.63 20.15
CA GLN A 253 -14.22 15.26 21.44
C GLN A 253 -14.13 14.30 22.64
N TRP A 254 -14.19 12.98 22.40
CA TRP A 254 -14.03 11.95 23.44
C TRP A 254 -12.65 11.30 23.40
N GLY A 255 -11.69 11.92 22.72
CA GLY A 255 -10.32 11.41 22.59
C GLY A 255 -10.16 10.25 21.59
N ILE A 256 -11.22 9.88 20.86
CA ILE A 256 -11.14 8.85 19.81
C ILE A 256 -10.67 9.52 18.51
N HIS A 257 -9.36 9.65 18.38
CA HIS A 257 -8.70 10.16 17.18
C HIS A 257 -8.01 9.04 16.39
N GLN A 258 -7.55 9.35 15.17
CA GLN A 258 -6.93 8.36 14.28
C GLN A 258 -5.75 7.62 14.93
N GLY A 259 -4.87 8.31 15.67
CA GLY A 259 -3.79 7.65 16.41
C GLY A 259 -4.24 6.51 17.36
N VAL A 260 -5.33 6.70 18.11
CA VAL A 260 -5.91 5.64 18.95
C VAL A 260 -6.42 4.49 18.08
N LEU A 261 -7.15 4.81 17.01
CA LEU A 261 -7.68 3.81 16.10
C LEU A 261 -6.56 3.02 15.40
N TYR A 262 -5.47 3.67 15.01
CA TYR A 262 -4.30 3.03 14.42
C TYR A 262 -3.66 2.02 15.37
N GLY A 263 -3.55 2.34 16.67
CA GLY A 263 -3.05 1.38 17.67
C GLY A 263 -3.97 0.18 17.88
N LEU A 264 -5.29 0.39 17.93
CA LEU A 264 -6.27 -0.70 18.13
C LEU A 264 -6.53 -1.53 16.87
N ALA A 265 -6.35 -0.91 15.71
CA ALA A 265 -6.55 -1.48 14.39
C ALA A 265 -5.21 -1.56 13.63
N ASP A 266 -4.15 -1.94 14.32
CA ASP A 266 -2.84 -2.16 13.70
C ASP A 266 -2.98 -3.12 12.51
N LYS A 267 -2.23 -2.86 11.44
CA LYS A 267 -2.37 -3.60 10.17
C LYS A 267 -1.38 -4.77 10.06
N PRO A 268 -0.08 -4.61 10.35
CA PRO A 268 0.86 -5.71 10.46
C PRO A 268 0.35 -6.88 11.30
N GLU A 269 -0.11 -6.60 12.53
CA GLU A 269 -0.50 -7.60 13.54
C GLU A 269 -2.00 -7.90 13.55
N LEU A 270 -2.77 -7.28 12.63
CA LEU A 270 -4.23 -7.35 12.58
C LEU A 270 -4.86 -7.07 13.96
N GLY A 271 -4.75 -5.83 14.41
CA GLY A 271 -5.38 -5.37 15.65
C GLY A 271 -6.86 -5.77 15.73
N TRP A 272 -7.33 -6.02 16.95
CA TRP A 272 -8.67 -6.57 17.18
C TRP A 272 -9.79 -5.72 16.55
N LEU A 273 -9.61 -4.39 16.49
CA LEU A 273 -10.60 -3.49 15.88
C LEU A 273 -10.61 -3.64 14.36
N ARG A 274 -9.45 -3.86 13.74
CA ARG A 274 -9.33 -4.16 12.29
C ARG A 274 -10.03 -5.48 11.96
N LEU A 275 -9.79 -6.52 12.75
CA LEU A 275 -10.44 -7.83 12.62
C LEU A 275 -11.95 -7.75 12.78
N LEU A 276 -12.43 -7.04 13.80
CA LEU A 276 -13.86 -6.82 14.01
C LEU A 276 -14.46 -6.09 12.80
N ASN A 277 -13.81 -5.01 12.33
CA ASN A 277 -14.32 -4.21 11.23
C ASN A 277 -14.43 -5.02 9.92
N ILE A 278 -13.38 -5.76 9.54
CA ILE A 278 -13.45 -6.60 8.34
C ILE A 278 -14.46 -7.75 8.49
N ALA A 279 -14.60 -8.32 9.69
CA ALA A 279 -15.58 -9.38 9.93
C ALA A 279 -17.03 -8.90 9.79
N VAL A 280 -17.38 -7.73 10.34
CA VAL A 280 -18.75 -7.18 10.19
C VAL A 280 -19.04 -6.84 8.74
N TRP A 281 -18.09 -6.23 8.01
CA TRP A 281 -18.28 -5.93 6.60
C TRP A 281 -18.37 -7.18 5.72
N ALA A 282 -17.54 -8.19 5.98
CA ALA A 282 -17.63 -9.47 5.29
C ALA A 282 -19.01 -10.13 5.50
N TYR A 283 -19.55 -10.09 6.73
CA TYR A 283 -20.89 -10.59 7.04
C TYR A 283 -21.99 -9.79 6.31
N LEU A 284 -21.92 -8.46 6.32
CA LEU A 284 -22.89 -7.59 5.65
C LEU A 284 -22.89 -7.81 4.13
N ILE A 285 -21.70 -7.88 3.51
CA ILE A 285 -21.54 -8.19 2.09
C ILE A 285 -22.09 -9.58 1.78
N ALA A 286 -21.82 -10.58 2.62
CA ALA A 286 -22.40 -11.91 2.46
C ALA A 286 -23.93 -11.90 2.56
N ALA A 287 -24.51 -11.12 3.48
CA ALA A 287 -25.96 -10.95 3.61
C ALA A 287 -26.58 -10.31 2.35
N VAL A 288 -25.90 -9.33 1.76
CA VAL A 288 -26.31 -8.75 0.47
C VAL A 288 -26.27 -9.81 -0.63
N ILE A 289 -25.18 -10.58 -0.76
CA ILE A 289 -25.06 -11.64 -1.77
C ILE A 289 -26.13 -12.72 -1.59
N LYS A 290 -26.47 -13.08 -0.34
CA LYS A 290 -27.52 -14.07 -0.03
C LYS A 290 -28.87 -13.65 -0.59
N HIS A 291 -29.26 -12.39 -0.42
CA HIS A 291 -30.59 -11.89 -0.80
C HIS A 291 -30.64 -11.34 -2.23
N ARG A 292 -29.53 -10.79 -2.73
CA ARG A 292 -29.40 -10.16 -4.03
C ARG A 292 -28.06 -10.58 -4.69
N PRO A 293 -27.94 -11.84 -5.16
CA PRO A 293 -26.66 -12.41 -5.61
C PRO A 293 -26.02 -11.68 -6.80
N ASN A 294 -26.81 -10.93 -7.57
CA ASN A 294 -26.35 -10.19 -8.74
C ASN A 294 -26.05 -8.71 -8.45
N LEU A 295 -26.37 -8.18 -7.26
CA LEU A 295 -26.24 -6.74 -6.97
C LEU A 295 -24.79 -6.25 -7.03
N LEU A 296 -23.86 -7.09 -6.58
CA LEU A 296 -22.43 -6.78 -6.56
C LEU A 296 -21.68 -7.31 -7.79
N VAL A 297 -22.40 -7.72 -8.83
CA VAL A 297 -21.80 -8.24 -10.06
C VAL A 297 -21.54 -7.09 -11.01
N PHE A 298 -20.27 -6.79 -11.25
CA PHE A 298 -19.85 -5.81 -12.24
C PHE A 298 -18.85 -6.45 -13.19
N LYS A 299 -19.24 -6.56 -14.48
CA LYS A 299 -18.52 -7.39 -15.47
C LYS A 299 -17.03 -7.02 -15.60
N PRO A 300 -16.63 -5.73 -15.69
CA PRO A 300 -15.22 -5.36 -15.79
C PRO A 300 -14.39 -5.80 -14.58
N LEU A 301 -14.92 -5.69 -13.36
CA LEU A 301 -14.21 -6.14 -12.16
C LEU A 301 -14.23 -7.66 -12.01
N SER A 302 -15.35 -8.29 -12.35
CA SER A 302 -15.43 -9.75 -12.40
C SER A 302 -14.33 -10.29 -13.31
N TYR A 303 -14.16 -9.71 -14.50
CA TYR A 303 -13.16 -10.09 -15.49
C TYR A 303 -11.75 -10.27 -14.89
N ILE A 304 -11.21 -9.21 -14.28
CA ILE A 304 -9.88 -9.26 -13.65
C ILE A 304 -9.87 -10.12 -12.39
N GLY A 305 -10.97 -10.15 -11.63
CA GLY A 305 -11.07 -10.94 -10.40
C GLY A 305 -11.01 -12.45 -10.64
N ARG A 306 -11.51 -12.94 -11.78
CA ARG A 306 -11.39 -14.37 -12.16
C ARG A 306 -9.93 -14.79 -12.39
N HIS A 307 -9.08 -13.85 -12.80
CA HIS A 307 -7.66 -14.04 -13.12
C HIS A 307 -6.75 -13.35 -12.10
N SER A 308 -7.18 -13.27 -10.83
CA SER A 308 -6.52 -12.42 -9.84
C SER A 308 -5.03 -12.70 -9.63
N LEU A 309 -4.54 -13.94 -9.84
CA LEU A 309 -3.12 -14.23 -9.65
C LEU A 309 -2.26 -13.53 -10.71
N GLN A 310 -2.71 -13.57 -11.96
CA GLN A 310 -2.03 -12.91 -13.08
C GLN A 310 -2.08 -11.39 -12.93
N VAL A 311 -3.27 -10.88 -12.59
CA VAL A 311 -3.50 -9.45 -12.36
C VAL A 311 -2.69 -8.96 -11.15
N PHE A 312 -2.62 -9.76 -10.09
CA PHE A 312 -1.80 -9.44 -8.93
C PHE A 312 -0.31 -9.44 -9.30
N ALA A 313 0.22 -10.47 -9.94
CA ALA A 313 1.64 -10.46 -10.34
C ALA A 313 1.99 -9.27 -11.25
N TRP A 314 1.08 -8.93 -12.17
CA TRP A 314 1.21 -7.76 -13.05
C TRP A 314 1.31 -6.45 -12.27
N HIS A 315 0.35 -6.15 -11.39
CA HIS A 315 0.36 -4.88 -10.66
C HIS A 315 1.64 -4.75 -9.81
N THR A 316 2.09 -5.82 -9.15
CA THR A 316 3.29 -5.79 -8.31
C THR A 316 4.56 -5.44 -9.11
N VAL A 317 4.73 -6.02 -10.30
CA VAL A 317 5.86 -5.66 -11.17
C VAL A 317 5.69 -4.23 -11.70
N MET A 318 4.49 -3.89 -12.16
CA MET A 318 4.20 -2.60 -12.77
C MET A 318 4.45 -1.43 -11.81
N ILE A 319 4.13 -1.55 -10.51
CA ILE A 319 4.33 -0.45 -9.56
C ILE A 319 5.82 -0.08 -9.45
N TYR A 320 6.72 -1.07 -9.39
CA TYR A 320 8.16 -0.86 -9.32
C TYR A 320 8.72 -0.29 -10.62
N LEU A 321 8.27 -0.82 -11.76
CA LEU A 321 8.72 -0.34 -13.06
C LEU A 321 8.31 1.12 -13.30
N MET A 322 7.10 1.51 -12.87
CA MET A 322 6.55 2.85 -13.14
C MET A 322 6.95 3.88 -12.08
N ALA A 323 7.49 3.42 -10.94
CA ALA A 323 7.84 4.26 -9.81
C ALA A 323 8.75 5.44 -10.19
N PRO A 324 9.83 5.29 -10.98
CA PRO A 324 10.67 6.43 -11.36
C PRO A 324 9.94 7.48 -12.21
N MET A 325 9.16 7.03 -13.22
CA MET A 325 8.33 7.93 -14.03
C MET A 325 7.33 8.67 -13.15
N LEU A 326 6.56 7.93 -12.36
CA LEU A 326 5.50 8.51 -11.52
C LEU A 326 6.08 9.43 -10.46
N TRP A 327 7.22 9.08 -9.87
CA TRP A 327 7.95 9.95 -8.96
C TRP A 327 8.31 11.26 -9.65
N ALA A 328 8.98 11.21 -10.80
CA ALA A 328 9.36 12.43 -11.54
C ALA A 328 8.15 13.28 -11.92
N GLN A 329 7.01 12.65 -12.19
CA GLN A 329 5.80 13.32 -12.65
C GLN A 329 4.83 13.71 -11.52
N ARG A 330 5.06 13.30 -10.25
CA ARG A 330 4.08 13.37 -9.14
C ARG A 330 3.49 14.73 -8.82
N PHE A 331 4.16 15.79 -9.24
CA PHE A 331 3.74 17.18 -9.00
C PHE A 331 3.16 17.86 -10.24
N ASN A 332 2.98 17.14 -11.35
CA ASN A 332 2.39 17.69 -12.56
C ASN A 332 0.88 17.43 -12.61
N ALA A 333 0.14 18.30 -13.30
CA ALA A 333 -1.31 18.19 -13.44
C ALA A 333 -1.77 16.87 -14.10
N HIS A 334 -0.93 16.23 -14.91
CA HIS A 334 -1.23 14.95 -15.56
C HIS A 334 -0.83 13.71 -14.75
N TYR A 335 -0.33 13.86 -13.53
CA TYR A 335 0.10 12.74 -12.69
C TYR A 335 -1.01 11.71 -12.46
N GLU A 336 -2.20 12.15 -12.05
CA GLU A 336 -3.33 11.25 -11.80
C GLU A 336 -3.75 10.50 -13.08
N TRP A 337 -3.67 11.15 -14.24
CA TRP A 337 -3.92 10.50 -15.52
C TRP A 337 -2.91 9.38 -15.81
N LEU A 338 -1.62 9.59 -15.50
CA LEU A 338 -0.61 8.53 -15.61
C LEU A 338 -0.94 7.36 -14.67
N VAL A 339 -1.35 7.64 -13.42
CA VAL A 339 -1.79 6.61 -12.47
C VAL A 339 -2.97 5.83 -13.02
N PHE A 340 -3.95 6.48 -13.66
CA PHE A 340 -5.09 5.80 -14.27
C PHE A 340 -4.73 4.96 -15.49
N VAL A 341 -3.76 5.40 -16.31
CA VAL A 341 -3.23 4.59 -17.41
C VAL A 341 -2.54 3.33 -16.86
N CYS A 342 -1.72 3.47 -15.82
CA CYS A 342 -1.11 2.36 -15.12
C CYS A 342 -2.17 1.41 -14.54
N LEU A 343 -3.22 1.95 -13.92
CA LEU A 343 -4.35 1.16 -13.41
C LEU A 343 -5.06 0.39 -14.53
N ALA A 344 -5.36 1.02 -15.66
CA ALA A 344 -6.03 0.36 -16.79
C ALA A 344 -5.23 -0.85 -17.31
N SER A 345 -3.90 -0.82 -17.18
CA SER A 345 -3.02 -1.91 -17.59
C SER A 345 -3.30 -3.25 -16.88
N ILE A 346 -3.93 -3.25 -15.69
CA ILE A 346 -4.20 -4.49 -14.95
C ILE A 346 -5.24 -5.40 -15.63
N TRP A 347 -5.96 -4.91 -16.66
CA TRP A 347 -6.84 -5.73 -17.51
C TRP A 347 -6.07 -6.56 -18.56
N ILE A 348 -4.87 -6.13 -18.95
CA ILE A 348 -4.02 -6.81 -19.94
C ILE A 348 -3.75 -8.27 -19.57
N PRO A 349 -3.25 -8.63 -18.36
CA PRO A 349 -2.97 -10.01 -18.02
C PRO A 349 -4.22 -10.93 -18.05
N ALA A 350 -5.39 -10.39 -17.69
CA ALA A 350 -6.66 -11.11 -17.80
C ALA A 350 -7.04 -11.34 -19.27
N TRP A 351 -6.88 -10.31 -20.12
CA TRP A 351 -7.12 -10.40 -21.55
C TRP A 351 -6.24 -11.43 -22.25
N ILE A 352 -4.93 -11.41 -21.99
CA ILE A 352 -3.98 -12.40 -22.49
C ILE A 352 -4.42 -13.81 -22.08
N ARG A 353 -4.84 -13.99 -20.82
CA ARG A 353 -5.21 -15.31 -20.31
C ARG A 353 -6.44 -15.91 -21.00
N GLU A 354 -7.41 -15.09 -21.40
CA GLU A 354 -8.62 -15.57 -22.10
C GLU A 354 -8.41 -15.75 -23.61
N HIS A 355 -7.53 -14.95 -24.25
CA HIS A 355 -7.35 -14.95 -25.71
C HIS A 355 -6.09 -15.70 -26.20
N SER A 356 -5.33 -16.33 -25.29
CA SER A 356 -4.07 -17.03 -25.62
C SER A 356 -4.23 -18.44 -26.19
N GLY A 357 -5.45 -18.96 -26.32
CA GLY A 357 -5.73 -20.32 -26.79
C GLY A 357 -5.23 -20.64 -28.22
N GLY A 358 -4.95 -19.63 -29.05
CA GLY A 358 -4.46 -19.79 -30.43
C GLY A 358 -3.11 -19.15 -30.74
N LEU A 359 -2.42 -18.53 -29.76
CA LEU A 359 -1.17 -17.78 -29.99
C LEU A 359 0.06 -18.62 -29.59
N SER A 360 1.15 -18.55 -30.35
CA SER A 360 2.44 -19.13 -29.92
C SER A 360 2.96 -18.40 -28.68
N GLN A 361 3.83 -19.05 -27.89
CA GLN A 361 4.37 -18.46 -26.66
C GLN A 361 5.04 -17.10 -26.93
N LEU A 362 5.84 -16.99 -28.00
CA LEU A 362 6.47 -15.74 -28.44
C LEU A 362 5.45 -14.64 -28.77
N LYS A 363 4.36 -14.96 -29.48
CA LYS A 363 3.31 -14.00 -29.84
C LYS A 363 2.50 -13.51 -28.62
N ARG A 364 2.36 -14.35 -27.58
CA ARG A 364 1.72 -13.97 -26.30
C ARG A 364 2.56 -12.95 -25.53
N TRP A 365 3.89 -13.08 -25.56
CA TRP A 365 4.80 -12.15 -24.91
C TRP A 365 4.88 -10.82 -25.67
N SER A 366 4.91 -10.84 -27.00
CA SER A 366 5.05 -9.62 -27.82
C SER A 366 3.77 -8.79 -27.99
N LEU A 367 2.58 -9.41 -28.00
CA LEU A 367 1.29 -8.70 -28.14
C LEU A 367 0.69 -8.19 -26.81
N GLY A 368 1.37 -8.39 -25.68
CA GLY A 368 0.80 -8.07 -24.37
C GLY A 368 1.84 -7.69 -23.32
N ALA A 369 2.20 -8.66 -22.47
CA ALA A 369 2.95 -8.40 -21.25
C ALA A 369 4.32 -7.75 -21.50
N GLY A 370 5.06 -8.24 -22.50
CA GLY A 370 6.36 -7.71 -22.87
C GLY A 370 6.27 -6.30 -23.43
N SER A 371 5.29 -5.99 -24.29
CA SER A 371 5.15 -4.66 -24.89
C SER A 371 4.75 -3.60 -23.87
N ALA A 372 3.78 -3.86 -22.99
CA ALA A 372 3.42 -2.87 -21.97
C ALA A 372 4.51 -2.71 -20.89
N MET A 373 5.24 -3.78 -20.54
CA MET A 373 6.42 -3.68 -19.68
C MET A 373 7.55 -2.89 -20.36
N THR A 374 7.81 -3.10 -21.65
CA THR A 374 8.80 -2.35 -22.43
C THR A 374 8.42 -0.88 -22.56
N VAL A 375 7.15 -0.57 -22.85
CA VAL A 375 6.65 0.81 -22.86
C VAL A 375 6.84 1.44 -21.49
N GLY A 376 6.50 0.71 -20.43
CA GLY A 376 6.73 1.15 -19.07
C GLY A 376 8.19 1.45 -18.74
N LEU A 377 9.09 0.54 -19.10
CA LEU A 377 10.54 0.71 -18.96
C LEU A 377 11.03 1.93 -19.75
N MET A 378 10.59 2.07 -21.01
CA MET A 378 10.92 3.22 -21.84
C MET A 378 10.43 4.53 -21.23
N LEU A 379 9.19 4.59 -20.75
CA LEU A 379 8.65 5.77 -20.09
C LEU A 379 9.44 6.13 -18.83
N SER A 380 9.81 5.15 -18.01
CA SER A 380 10.65 5.39 -16.83
C SER A 380 12.04 5.91 -17.18
N VAL A 381 12.63 5.47 -18.30
CA VAL A 381 13.91 5.99 -18.78
C VAL A 381 13.78 7.39 -19.38
N VAL A 382 12.72 7.65 -20.15
CA VAL A 382 12.46 8.94 -20.82
C VAL A 382 12.10 10.03 -19.82
N PHE A 383 11.21 9.73 -18.88
CA PHE A 383 10.75 10.65 -17.84
C PHE A 383 11.54 10.46 -16.54
N ARG A 384 12.82 10.09 -16.64
CA ARG A 384 13.68 9.96 -15.46
C ARG A 384 13.74 11.29 -14.71
N PHE A 385 13.80 11.22 -13.39
CA PHE A 385 14.08 12.38 -12.57
C PHE A 385 15.50 12.86 -12.87
N GLU A 386 15.63 14.09 -13.37
CA GLU A 386 16.93 14.74 -13.50
C GLU A 386 17.26 15.45 -12.17
N PRO A 387 18.31 15.03 -11.46
CA PRO A 387 18.68 15.69 -10.21
C PRO A 387 19.08 17.13 -10.51
N ALA A 388 18.65 18.05 -9.64
CA ALA A 388 19.13 19.42 -9.66
C ALA A 388 20.67 19.43 -9.49
N PRO A 389 21.38 20.43 -10.03
CA PRO A 389 22.83 20.51 -9.94
C PRO A 389 23.28 20.40 -8.49
N GLN A 390 24.32 19.58 -8.24
CA GLN A 390 24.84 19.41 -6.89
C GLN A 390 25.38 20.73 -6.36
N VAL A 391 24.98 21.07 -5.14
CA VAL A 391 25.48 22.22 -4.41
C VAL A 391 26.53 21.73 -3.43
N VAL A 392 27.72 22.30 -3.47
CA VAL A 392 28.81 22.00 -2.54
C VAL A 392 29.00 23.20 -1.62
N ALA A 393 29.20 22.94 -0.34
CA ALA A 393 29.53 23.98 0.61
C ALA A 393 30.89 24.61 0.30
N ASN A 394 31.02 25.91 0.55
CA ASN A 394 32.30 26.60 0.46
C ASN A 394 33.23 26.19 1.61
N THR A 395 34.44 26.77 1.65
CA THR A 395 35.46 26.51 2.69
C THR A 395 34.99 26.81 4.11
N ASP A 396 33.98 27.67 4.26
CA ASP A 396 33.41 28.06 5.54
C ASP A 396 32.20 27.19 5.94
N GLY A 397 31.90 26.15 5.16
CA GLY A 397 30.77 25.27 5.40
C GLY A 397 29.41 25.91 5.08
N LEU A 398 29.36 26.89 4.19
CA LEU A 398 28.13 27.58 3.76
C LEU A 398 27.76 27.18 2.33
N ALA A 399 26.47 26.98 2.07
CA ALA A 399 25.94 26.68 0.75
C ALA A 399 24.58 27.37 0.50
N PRO A 400 24.24 27.69 -0.76
CA PRO A 400 22.96 28.28 -1.10
C PRO A 400 21.81 27.27 -1.04
N LEU A 401 20.66 27.67 -0.49
CA LEU A 401 19.41 26.93 -0.50
C LEU A 401 18.43 27.61 -1.45
N THR A 402 17.88 26.87 -2.42
CA THR A 402 16.88 27.36 -3.37
C THR A 402 15.54 26.67 -3.13
N ILE A 403 14.48 27.46 -2.97
CA ILE A 403 13.15 26.99 -2.57
C ILE A 403 12.12 27.50 -3.58
N LYS A 404 11.48 26.58 -4.29
CA LYS A 404 10.32 26.86 -5.14
C LYS A 404 9.03 26.50 -4.42
N VAL A 405 7.97 27.23 -4.70
CA VAL A 405 6.62 26.91 -4.22
C VAL A 405 5.72 26.67 -5.42
N ALA A 406 4.94 25.60 -5.35
CA ALA A 406 4.03 25.17 -6.41
C ALA A 406 2.61 24.94 -5.84
N ASN A 407 1.64 24.79 -6.75
CA ASN A 407 0.20 24.71 -6.43
C ASN A 407 -0.34 25.95 -5.68
N ILE A 408 0.16 27.13 -6.02
CA ILE A 408 -0.33 28.40 -5.46
C ILE A 408 -1.65 28.75 -6.16
N LYS A 409 -2.72 29.01 -5.39
CA LYS A 409 -4.05 29.35 -5.95
C LYS A 409 -4.44 30.82 -5.79
N GLY A 410 -3.88 31.54 -4.83
CA GLY A 410 -4.14 32.97 -4.61
C GLY A 410 -3.02 33.88 -5.09
N ASP A 411 -3.24 35.18 -4.97
CA ASP A 411 -2.25 36.22 -5.29
C ASP A 411 -1.53 36.78 -4.04
N GLY A 412 -1.96 36.37 -2.84
CA GLY A 412 -1.37 36.80 -1.57
C GLY A 412 0.11 36.41 -1.46
N PRO A 413 0.92 37.20 -0.71
CA PRO A 413 2.33 36.87 -0.47
C PRO A 413 2.49 35.49 0.18
N ILE A 414 3.65 34.90 -0.05
CA ILE A 414 4.04 33.60 0.50
C ILE A 414 5.01 33.85 1.64
N ILE A 415 4.61 33.47 2.85
CA ILE A 415 5.48 33.48 4.01
C ILE A 415 6.30 32.19 4.00
N LEU A 416 7.61 32.35 3.97
CA LEU A 416 8.58 31.25 3.97
C LEU A 416 9.32 31.23 5.32
N LEU A 417 9.28 30.07 5.97
CA LEU A 417 9.90 29.81 7.26
C LEU A 417 10.89 28.64 7.12
N VAL A 418 12.16 28.86 7.50
CA VAL A 418 13.21 27.82 7.50
C VAL A 418 13.67 27.57 8.92
N TYR A 419 13.45 26.35 9.39
CA TYR A 419 13.74 25.88 10.74
C TYR A 419 15.08 25.12 10.76
N GLY A 420 15.88 25.34 11.78
CA GLY A 420 17.09 24.56 12.07
C GLY A 420 16.78 23.26 12.84
N GLU A 421 17.75 22.36 12.95
CA GLU A 421 17.60 21.03 13.58
C GLU A 421 17.06 21.06 15.02
N GLY A 422 17.37 22.11 15.80
CA GLY A 422 16.91 22.26 17.18
C GLY A 422 15.56 22.97 17.34
N ASP A 423 14.95 23.44 16.26
CA ASP A 423 13.73 24.24 16.33
C ASP A 423 12.46 23.39 16.52
N ASN A 424 11.38 24.05 16.94
CA ASN A 424 10.04 23.49 17.01
C ASN A 424 9.16 24.13 15.92
N LEU A 425 8.49 23.31 15.09
CA LEU A 425 7.61 23.76 14.01
C LEU A 425 6.44 24.64 14.47
N ASN A 426 6.04 24.54 15.73
CA ASN A 426 5.00 25.40 16.32
C ASN A 426 5.54 26.76 16.82
N GLY A 427 6.86 26.94 16.79
CA GLY A 427 7.55 28.16 17.20
C GLY A 427 8.05 28.98 16.01
N MET A 428 8.83 30.02 16.32
CA MET A 428 9.51 30.82 15.30
C MET A 428 10.76 30.11 14.79
N PRO A 429 11.04 30.17 13.48
CA PRO A 429 12.26 29.60 12.90
C PRO A 429 13.51 30.37 13.34
N SER A 430 14.62 29.66 13.54
CA SER A 430 15.93 30.26 13.84
C SER A 430 16.71 30.71 12.59
N ILE A 431 16.38 30.20 11.40
CA ILE A 431 17.22 30.39 10.21
C ILE A 431 16.67 31.48 9.27
N HIS A 432 15.38 31.43 8.95
CA HIS A 432 14.79 32.40 8.01
C HIS A 432 13.28 32.53 8.20
N ALA A 433 12.77 33.76 8.14
CA ALA A 433 11.34 34.09 8.11
C ALA A 433 11.10 35.35 7.28
N GLN A 434 10.49 35.22 6.10
CA GLN A 434 10.21 36.36 5.22
C GLN A 434 9.05 36.09 4.26
N GLY A 435 8.35 37.16 3.86
CA GLY A 435 7.33 37.13 2.81
C GLY A 435 7.88 37.40 1.40
N TYR A 436 7.40 36.67 0.41
CA TYR A 436 7.79 36.75 -1.00
C TYR A 436 6.56 36.86 -1.91
N SER A 437 6.71 37.46 -3.09
CA SER A 437 5.63 37.44 -4.09
C SER A 437 5.43 36.03 -4.66
N VAL A 438 4.24 35.76 -5.19
CA VAL A 438 3.94 34.52 -5.93
C VAL A 438 4.94 34.28 -7.07
N SER A 439 5.34 35.34 -7.78
CA SER A 439 6.33 35.26 -8.85
C SER A 439 7.72 34.87 -8.36
N GLN A 440 8.18 35.42 -7.23
CA GLN A 440 9.46 35.06 -6.61
C GLN A 440 9.45 33.61 -6.12
N ALA A 441 8.38 33.21 -5.43
CA ALA A 441 8.24 31.85 -4.90
C ALA A 441 8.15 30.80 -6.02
N THR A 442 7.48 31.12 -7.13
CA THR A 442 7.40 30.23 -8.31
C THR A 442 8.74 30.15 -9.05
N ALA A 443 9.45 31.28 -9.19
CA ALA A 443 10.75 31.34 -9.86
C ALA A 443 11.86 30.63 -9.06
N GLY A 444 11.77 30.65 -7.72
CA GLY A 444 12.72 30.05 -6.80
C GLY A 444 13.38 31.10 -5.92
N ILE A 445 13.04 31.08 -4.63
CA ILE A 445 13.66 31.90 -3.59
C ILE A 445 15.03 31.33 -3.28
N ARG A 446 16.07 32.15 -3.31
CA ARG A 446 17.45 31.74 -3.03
C ARG A 446 17.96 32.38 -1.75
N ILE A 447 18.46 31.57 -0.84
CA ILE A 447 19.14 31.97 0.39
C ILE A 447 20.61 31.56 0.25
N ASP A 448 21.53 32.52 0.11
CA ASP A 448 22.88 32.23 -0.41
C ASP A 448 23.83 31.52 0.58
N ALA A 449 23.64 31.72 1.88
CA ALA A 449 24.62 31.33 2.89
C ALA A 449 23.97 30.57 4.06
N ILE A 450 23.58 29.32 3.83
CA ILE A 450 23.11 28.42 4.88
C ILE A 450 24.22 27.44 5.28
N PRO A 451 24.56 27.31 6.58
CA PRO A 451 25.52 26.33 7.06
C PRO A 451 25.15 24.89 6.71
N VAL A 452 26.14 24.01 6.57
CA VAL A 452 25.90 22.56 6.48
C VAL A 452 25.18 22.11 7.74
N GLY A 453 24.09 21.36 7.56
CA GLY A 453 23.25 20.93 8.68
C GLY A 453 21.92 20.37 8.20
N LYS A 454 21.01 20.17 9.15
CA LYS A 454 19.65 19.72 8.84
C LYS A 454 18.64 20.83 9.08
N TYR A 455 17.66 20.90 8.17
CA TYR A 455 16.68 21.98 8.12
C TYR A 455 15.29 21.44 7.80
N ALA A 456 14.26 22.23 8.13
CA ALA A 456 12.90 22.03 7.66
C ALA A 456 12.33 23.35 7.10
N ILE A 457 11.43 23.26 6.15
CA ILE A 457 10.75 24.42 5.55
C ILE A 457 9.26 24.27 5.81
N PHE A 458 8.64 25.38 6.22
CA PHE A 458 7.20 25.57 6.20
C PHE A 458 6.91 26.82 5.39
N ALA A 459 5.97 26.74 4.45
CA ALA A 459 5.53 27.89 3.68
C ALA A 459 4.01 27.92 3.60
N TYR A 460 3.44 29.13 3.65
CA TYR A 460 2.01 29.35 3.50
C TYR A 460 1.72 30.63 2.75
N GLN A 461 0.53 30.68 2.17
CA GLN A 461 -0.03 31.85 1.53
C GLN A 461 -0.78 32.69 2.54
N ASP A 462 -0.48 33.99 2.59
CA ASP A 462 -1.15 34.98 3.44
C ASP A 462 -2.02 35.87 2.53
N ASN A 463 -3.27 35.47 2.32
CA ASN A 463 -4.20 36.17 1.42
C ASN A 463 -4.86 37.38 2.10
N ASP A 464 -4.94 37.39 3.43
CA ASP A 464 -5.57 38.47 4.19
C ASP A 464 -4.57 39.47 4.81
N GLY A 465 -3.27 39.20 4.69
CA GLY A 465 -2.18 40.10 5.08
C GLY A 465 -1.90 40.12 6.58
N ASN A 466 -2.39 39.11 7.32
CA ASN A 466 -2.26 39.04 8.77
C ASN A 466 -0.95 38.34 9.24
N GLN A 467 -0.13 37.89 8.29
CA GLN A 467 1.12 37.14 8.48
C GLN A 467 0.96 35.84 9.26
N ARG A 468 -0.22 35.23 9.27
CA ARG A 468 -0.53 33.95 9.92
C ARG A 468 -1.30 33.08 8.94
N LEU A 469 -1.12 31.77 9.07
CA LEU A 469 -1.96 30.84 8.33
C LEU A 469 -3.39 30.92 8.86
N THR A 470 -4.32 31.33 7.99
CA THR A 470 -5.72 31.45 8.35
C THR A 470 -6.38 30.07 8.40
N SER A 471 -7.08 29.79 9.50
CA SER A 471 -7.86 28.56 9.71
C SER A 471 -9.35 28.86 9.73
N GLY A 472 -10.13 27.99 9.09
CA GLY A 472 -11.60 28.04 9.08
C GLY A 472 -12.22 27.63 10.41
N SER A 473 -13.55 27.74 10.50
CA SER A 473 -14.31 27.38 11.72
C SER A 473 -14.22 25.90 12.13
N ASN A 474 -13.79 25.03 11.21
CA ASN A 474 -13.50 23.61 11.45
C ASN A 474 -12.05 23.35 11.91
N GLY A 475 -11.24 24.40 12.08
CA GLY A 475 -9.83 24.31 12.47
C GLY A 475 -8.87 23.93 11.34
N LEU A 476 -9.35 23.74 10.10
CA LEU A 476 -8.50 23.46 8.94
C LEU A 476 -8.03 24.76 8.28
N PRO A 477 -6.79 24.81 7.77
CA PRO A 477 -6.31 25.96 7.01
C PRO A 477 -7.18 26.23 5.78
N THR A 478 -7.51 27.50 5.55
CA THR A 478 -8.26 27.97 4.37
C THR A 478 -7.34 28.51 3.27
N GLU A 479 -6.07 28.71 3.58
CA GLU A 479 -5.06 29.21 2.66
C GLU A 479 -4.07 28.10 2.28
N GLY A 480 -3.39 28.28 1.15
CA GLY A 480 -2.41 27.32 0.66
C GLY A 480 -1.23 27.19 1.62
N PHE A 481 -0.83 25.98 1.99
CA PHE A 481 0.36 25.76 2.82
C PHE A 481 1.08 24.45 2.52
N GLY A 482 2.36 24.35 2.85
CA GLY A 482 3.15 23.14 2.61
C GLY A 482 4.45 23.11 3.38
N TYR A 483 5.08 21.93 3.40
CA TYR A 483 6.32 21.67 4.12
C TYR A 483 7.37 21.02 3.21
N SER A 484 8.66 21.12 3.58
CA SER A 484 9.72 20.33 2.95
C SER A 484 9.44 18.83 3.03
N ASN A 485 10.02 18.07 2.10
CA ASN A 485 9.68 16.66 1.81
C ASN A 485 8.23 16.38 1.35
N ASN A 486 7.32 17.36 1.39
CA ASN A 486 5.92 17.24 0.97
C ASN A 486 5.22 15.98 1.54
N PRO A 487 5.25 15.75 2.87
CA PRO A 487 4.63 14.57 3.46
C PRO A 487 3.12 14.56 3.21
N ALA A 488 2.53 13.37 3.13
CA ALA A 488 1.09 13.22 3.23
C ALA A 488 0.63 13.60 4.65
N LEU A 489 -0.20 14.65 4.76
CA LEU A 489 -0.63 15.17 6.05
C LEU A 489 -1.93 14.49 6.51
N GLN A 490 -1.89 13.87 7.69
CA GLN A 490 -3.09 13.43 8.44
C GLN A 490 -3.29 14.25 9.73
N GLY A 491 -2.53 15.33 9.86
CA GLY A 491 -2.37 16.20 11.02
C GLY A 491 -1.09 17.03 10.87
N PRO A 492 -0.71 17.83 11.87
CA PRO A 492 0.58 18.53 11.88
C PRO A 492 1.74 17.53 11.74
N PRO A 493 2.72 17.77 10.85
CA PRO A 493 3.83 16.85 10.67
C PRO A 493 4.82 16.92 11.84
N SER A 494 5.58 15.85 12.06
CA SER A 494 6.76 15.88 12.94
C SER A 494 7.95 16.51 12.24
N MET A 495 8.93 17.01 13.02
CA MET A 495 10.16 17.56 12.47
C MET A 495 10.88 16.55 11.57
N GLU A 496 10.96 15.30 12.01
CA GLU A 496 11.59 14.20 11.26
C GLU A 496 10.95 13.98 9.87
N GLN A 497 9.63 14.15 9.74
CA GLN A 497 8.93 13.98 8.46
C GLN A 497 9.30 15.07 7.44
N VAL A 498 9.62 16.27 7.91
CA VAL A 498 9.88 17.43 7.04
C VAL A 498 11.36 17.80 6.96
N GLN A 499 12.22 17.20 7.78
CA GLN A 499 13.64 17.52 7.84
C GLN A 499 14.42 17.00 6.62
N PHE A 500 15.42 17.75 6.19
CA PHE A 500 16.37 17.36 5.15
C PHE A 500 17.79 17.82 5.47
N SER A 501 18.78 17.12 4.89
CA SER A 501 20.20 17.49 4.97
C SER A 501 20.57 18.49 3.88
N HIS A 502 21.26 19.57 4.27
CA HIS A 502 21.85 20.57 3.40
C HIS A 502 23.38 20.47 3.47
N PRO A 503 24.11 20.45 2.33
CA PRO A 503 23.67 20.86 0.98
C PRO A 503 23.12 19.75 0.08
N ASP A 504 23.03 18.50 0.54
CA ASP A 504 22.57 17.34 -0.25
C ASP A 504 21.21 17.59 -0.94
N LYS A 505 20.29 18.26 -0.24
CA LYS A 505 18.98 18.69 -0.77
C LYS A 505 18.84 20.22 -0.78
N ALA A 506 19.83 20.92 -1.32
CA ALA A 506 19.83 22.38 -1.48
C ALA A 506 18.78 22.94 -2.46
N HIS A 507 18.08 22.09 -3.21
CA HIS A 507 16.97 22.46 -4.07
C HIS A 507 15.67 21.86 -3.56
N GLN A 508 14.78 22.72 -3.05
CA GLN A 508 13.51 22.33 -2.45
C GLN A 508 12.34 22.82 -3.31
N THR A 509 11.30 22.01 -3.41
CA THR A 509 10.02 22.43 -3.99
C THR A 509 8.92 22.08 -3.01
N ILE A 510 8.22 23.11 -2.53
CA ILE A 510 7.14 23.01 -1.54
C ILE A 510 5.80 23.04 -2.28
N GLN A 511 4.97 22.03 -2.07
CA GLN A 511 3.64 21.93 -2.66
C GLN A 511 2.60 22.44 -1.69
N PHE A 512 1.82 23.42 -2.13
CA PHE A 512 0.71 23.90 -1.32
C PHE A 512 -0.49 22.96 -1.37
N TRP A 513 -0.90 22.54 -0.19
CA TRP A 513 -2.21 21.98 0.09
C TRP A 513 -3.22 23.11 0.09
N ASN A 514 -4.24 22.99 -0.75
CA ASN A 514 -5.34 23.94 -0.83
C ASN A 514 -6.64 23.15 -0.58
N PHE A 515 -7.30 23.42 0.54
CA PHE A 515 -8.53 22.74 0.95
C PHE A 515 -9.79 23.29 0.27
#